data_AF-A0A7V4NHD2-F1
#
_entry.id   AF-A0A7V4NHD2-F1
#
_cell.length_a   1.000
_cell.length_b   1.000
_cell.length_c   1.000
_cell.angle_alpha   90.00
_cell.angle_beta   90.00
_cell.angle_gamma   90.00
#
_symmetry.space_group_name_H-M   'P 1'
#
loop_
_entity.id
_entity.type
_entity.pdbx_description
1 polymer ?
#
loop_
_entity_poly.entity_id
_entity_poly.type
_entity_poly.pdbx_seq_one_letter_code
_entity_poly.pdbx_strand_id
1 'polypeptide(L)' 'MKLHKTKIKKPFEQIIKFIIQAKKYIKEVVVTTIEHPMIDVNKVKSIAKKLAVRFILRPYLTNYEEK' A
#
# COMPACT_ATOMS: atom_id res chain seq x y z
N MET A 1 14.04 -20.68 0.22
CA MET A 1 12.71 -20.25 0.73
C MET A 1 11.84 -19.82 -0.46
N LYS A 2 10.86 -20.64 -0.88
CA LYS A 2 10.04 -20.37 -2.07
C LYS A 2 8.80 -19.60 -1.64
N LEU A 3 8.90 -18.28 -1.55
CA LEU A 3 7.73 -17.42 -1.32
C LEU A 3 6.66 -17.78 -2.37
N HIS A 4 5.43 -18.03 -1.91
CA HIS A 4 4.32 -18.33 -2.78
C HIS A 4 4.10 -17.14 -3.72
N LYS A 5 4.46 -17.31 -5.01
CA LYS A 5 4.27 -16.25 -6.00
C LYS A 5 2.76 -16.06 -6.20
N THR A 6 2.30 -14.84 -6.03
CA THR A 6 0.91 -14.43 -6.28
C THR A 6 0.47 -14.89 -7.68
N LYS A 7 -0.64 -15.64 -7.76
CA LYS A 7 -1.27 -16.08 -9.02
C LYS A 7 -2.04 -14.96 -9.75
N ILE A 8 -2.17 -13.79 -9.11
CA ILE A 8 -2.91 -12.65 -9.63
C ILE A 8 -2.12 -11.99 -10.77
N LYS A 9 -2.74 -11.90 -11.95
CA LYS A 9 -2.21 -11.11 -13.07
C LYS A 9 -2.20 -9.63 -12.67
N LYS A 10 -1.02 -9.01 -12.66
CA LYS A 10 -0.79 -7.59 -12.35
C LYS A 10 -1.37 -7.16 -10.99
N PRO A 11 -0.76 -7.61 -9.87
CA PRO A 11 -1.31 -7.42 -8.52
C PRO A 11 -1.55 -5.95 -8.15
N PHE A 12 -0.65 -5.03 -8.54
CA PHE A 12 -0.81 -3.60 -8.24
C PHE A 12 -2.02 -2.96 -8.91
N GLU A 13 -2.32 -3.32 -10.17
CA GLU A 13 -3.51 -2.82 -10.86
C GLU A 13 -4.79 -3.29 -10.15
N GLN A 14 -4.79 -4.53 -9.62
CA GLN A 14 -5.93 -5.08 -8.88
C GLN A 14 -6.12 -4.38 -7.53
N ILE A 15 -5.03 -4.06 -6.83
CA ILE A 15 -5.09 -3.27 -5.59
C ILE A 15 -5.67 -1.87 -5.87
N ILE A 16 -5.26 -1.22 -6.96
CA ILE A 16 -5.83 0.08 -7.36
C ILE A 16 -7.33 -0.02 -7.64
N LYS A 17 -7.76 -1.06 -8.38
CA LYS A 17 -9.19 -1.32 -8.63
C LYS A 17 -9.96 -1.55 -7.34
N PHE A 18 -9.39 -2.30 -6.40
CA PHE A 18 -9.96 -2.54 -5.09
C PHE A 18 -10.13 -1.24 -4.31
N ILE A 19 -9.12 -0.36 -4.29
CA ILE A 19 -9.22 0.97 -3.65
C ILE A 19 -10.36 1.79 -4.26
N ILE A 20 -10.45 1.84 -5.59
CA ILE A 20 -11.53 2.57 -6.30
C ILE A 20 -12.91 1.99 -5.93
N GLN A 21 -13.04 0.66 -5.85
CA GLN A 21 -14.28 0.01 -5.46
C GLN A 21 -14.62 0.28 -3.99
N ALA A 22 -13.64 0.19 -3.09
CA ALA A 22 -13.82 0.46 -1.67
C ALA A 22 -14.33 1.88 -1.41
N LYS A 23 -13.81 2.88 -2.14
CA LYS A 23 -14.28 4.28 -2.04
C LYS A 23 -15.77 4.48 -2.34
N LYS A 24 -16.41 3.56 -3.06
CA LYS A 24 -17.86 3.66 -3.36
C LYS A 24 -18.72 3.34 -2.13
N TYR A 25 -18.20 2.55 -1.20
CA TYR A 25 -18.96 2.01 -0.07
C TYR A 25 -18.39 2.40 1.29
N ILE A 26 -17.11 2.72 1.37
CA ILE A 26 -16.39 3.04 2.60
C ILE A 26 -16.04 4.53 2.62
N LYS A 27 -16.49 5.23 3.66
CA LYS A 27 -16.32 6.68 3.84
C LYS A 27 -14.85 7.10 3.89
N GLU A 28 -14.02 6.37 4.62
CA GLU A 28 -12.59 6.65 4.73
C GLU A 28 -11.78 5.44 4.26
N VAL A 29 -11.00 5.62 3.19
CA VAL A 29 -10.04 4.64 2.70
C VAL A 29 -8.64 5.20 2.92
N VAL A 30 -7.79 4.42 3.58
CA VAL A 30 -6.42 4.80 3.92
C VAL A 30 -5.43 3.86 3.27
N VAL A 31 -4.49 4.41 2.50
CA VAL A 31 -3.36 3.68 1.93
C VAL A 31 -2.17 3.86 2.86
N THR A 32 -1.62 2.74 3.34
CA THR A 32 -0.46 2.74 4.23
C THR A 32 0.73 2.11 3.52
N THR A 33 1.94 2.62 3.77
CA THR A 33 3.19 2.06 3.26
C THR A 33 4.29 2.19 4.29
N ILE A 34 5.25 1.27 4.27
CA ILE A 34 6.45 1.32 5.10
C ILE A 34 7.59 2.00 4.35
N GLU A 35 8.43 2.73 5.08
CA GLU A 35 9.64 3.37 4.55
C GLU A 35 10.78 2.34 4.38
N HIS A 36 10.57 1.37 3.49
CA HIS A 36 11.56 0.34 3.20
C HIS A 36 12.43 0.74 1.99
N PRO A 37 13.77 0.50 1.99
CA PRO A 37 14.66 0.90 0.90
C PRO A 37 14.27 0.36 -0.49
N MET A 38 13.60 -0.79 -0.54
CA MET A 38 13.12 -1.40 -1.80
C MET A 38 11.75 -0.87 -2.27
N ILE A 39 11.12 0.06 -1.54
CA ILE A 39 9.80 0.60 -1.85
C ILE A 39 9.92 2.04 -2.31
N ASP A 40 9.35 2.33 -3.47
CA ASP A 40 9.24 3.71 -3.97
C ASP A 40 8.05 4.41 -3.30
N VAL A 41 8.31 4.98 -2.10
CA VAL A 41 7.33 5.69 -1.29
C VAL A 41 6.72 6.88 -2.07
N ASN A 42 7.51 7.56 -2.91
CA ASN A 42 7.06 8.69 -3.71
C ASN A 42 6.02 8.29 -4.76
N LYS A 43 6.20 7.13 -5.42
CA LYS A 43 5.20 6.56 -6.31
C LYS A 43 3.91 6.23 -5.56
N VAL A 44 4.00 5.63 -4.38
CA VAL A 44 2.80 5.29 -3.59
C VAL A 44 2.05 6.55 -3.15
N LYS A 45 2.76 7.56 -2.66
CA LYS A 45 2.19 8.87 -2.31
C LYS A 45 1.49 9.53 -3.50
N SER A 46 2.09 9.44 -4.68
CA SER A 46 1.49 9.94 -5.92
C SER A 46 0.22 9.20 -6.31
N ILE A 47 0.18 7.87 -6.16
CA ILE A 47 -1.01 7.05 -6.39
C ILE A 47 -2.12 7.43 -5.40
N ALA A 48 -1.80 7.55 -4.10
CA ALA A 48 -2.77 7.95 -3.08
C ALA A 48 -3.37 9.34 -3.36
N LYS A 49 -2.55 10.30 -3.79
CA LYS A 49 -3.00 11.63 -4.20
C LYS A 49 -3.94 11.57 -5.41
N LYS A 50 -3.57 10.83 -6.46
CA LYS A 50 -4.42 10.64 -7.66
C LYS A 50 -5.77 10.00 -7.34
N LEU A 51 -5.79 9.09 -6.37
CA LEU A 51 -7.00 8.40 -5.93
C LEU A 51 -7.79 9.17 -4.86
N ALA A 52 -7.32 10.35 -4.41
CA ALA A 52 -7.90 11.13 -3.33
C ALA A 52 -8.23 10.26 -2.10
N VAL A 53 -7.23 9.50 -1.63
CA VAL A 53 -7.29 8.67 -0.42
C VAL A 53 -6.25 9.15 0.58
N ARG A 54 -6.53 8.95 1.87
CA ARG A 54 -5.59 9.31 2.93
C ARG A 54 -4.34 8.42 2.84
N PHE A 55 -3.17 9.02 2.99
CA PHE A 55 -1.89 8.30 2.94
C PHE A 55 -1.23 8.31 4.32
N ILE A 56 -0.72 7.15 4.76
CA ILE A 56 0.06 7.00 5.98
C ILE A 56 1.39 6.34 5.64
N LEU A 57 2.49 7.00 6.02
CA LEU A 57 3.82 6.40 6.00
C LEU A 57 4.14 5.85 7.39
N ARG A 58 4.64 4.62 7.45
CA ARG A 58 5.11 3.99 8.68
C ARG A 58 6.62 3.79 8.61
N PRO A 59 7.35 4.04 9.72
CA PRO A 59 8.77 3.73 9.77
C PRO A 59 8.97 2.23 9.58
N TYR A 60 9.98 1.86 8.80
CA TYR A 60 10.43 0.48 8.72
C TYR A 60 11.32 0.19 9.93
N LEU A 61 10.83 -0.65 10.85
CA LEU A 61 11.58 -1.04 12.04
C LEU A 61 12.58 -2.13 11.66
N THR A 62 13.87 -1.83 11.71
CA THR A 62 14.95 -2.81 11.48
C THR A 62 15.25 -3.65 12.72
N ASN A 63 14.93 -3.13 13.90
CA ASN A 63 15.08 -3.81 15.19
C ASN A 63 13.71 -4.05 15.81
N TYR A 64 13.47 -5.28 16.26
CA TYR A 64 12.29 -5.62 17.05
C TYR A 64 12.57 -5.20 18.49
N GLU A 65 12.00 -4.08 18.93
CA GLU A 65 11.96 -3.76 20.36
C GLU A 65 10.69 -4.39 20.93
N GLU A 66 10.85 -5.43 21.75
CA GLU A 66 9.76 -5.92 22.61
C GLU A 66 9.46 -4.81 23.63
N LYS A 67 8.25 -4.25 23.54
CA LYS A 67 7.70 -3.37 24.58
C LYS A 67 6.89 -4.17 25.58
#